data_AF-A0A8C9AFV9-F1
#
_entry.id   AF-A0A8C9AFV9-F1
#
_cell.length_a   1.000
_cell.length_b   1.000
_cell.length_c   1.000
_cell.angle_alpha   90.00
_cell.angle_beta   90.00
_cell.angle_gamma   90.00
#
_symmetry.space_group_name_H-M   'P 1'
#
loop_
_entity.id
_entity.type
_entity.pdbx_description
1 polymer ?
#
loop_
_entity_poly.entity_id
_entity_poly.type
_entity_poly.pdbx_seq_one_letter_code
_entity_poly.pdbx_strand_id
1 'polypeptide(L)'
;MQLRSTERQLDCALALCFLALIPWGIPRARALDNGLAMTPTMGWLHWERFMCNLDCQEEPDSCISEQLFMQMAELMVSDGWKDAGYEYLCIDDCWMAPQRDSKGRLQADPQRFPGGIHRLANYVHSKGLKLGIYADVGNKTCAGFPGSFGYYDIDAQTFADWGVDLLKFDGCYCDSLQHLADGYKYMSSALNKTGRRIVYSCEWPLYMWPLEKVRYLALYRSIC
;
A
#
# COMPACT_ATOMS: atom_id res chain seq x y z
N MET A 1 28.96 -81.33 -39.81
CA MET A 1 27.78 -82.12 -39.41
C MET A 1 26.75 -81.15 -38.83
N GLN A 2 25.74 -80.81 -39.65
CA GLN A 2 24.33 -80.53 -39.30
C GLN A 2 23.93 -80.91 -37.84
N LEU A 3 23.10 -80.21 -37.04
CA LEU A 3 21.87 -79.44 -37.27
C LEU A 3 21.44 -78.67 -35.98
N ARG A 4 20.68 -77.56 -36.18
CA ARG A 4 19.48 -77.05 -35.45
C ARG A 4 19.59 -76.56 -34.00
N SER A 5 19.40 -75.25 -33.80
CA SER A 5 18.18 -74.53 -33.32
C SER A 5 18.07 -74.51 -31.79
N THR A 6 18.00 -73.36 -31.12
CA THR A 6 16.74 -72.61 -30.99
C THR A 6 16.99 -71.17 -30.54
N GLU A 7 16.05 -70.32 -30.95
CA GLU A 7 15.86 -68.90 -30.68
C GLU A 7 16.07 -68.47 -29.22
N ARG A 8 16.63 -67.27 -29.04
CA ARG A 8 16.13 -66.30 -28.06
C ARG A 8 16.35 -64.89 -28.60
N GLN A 9 15.23 -64.30 -29.00
CA GLN A 9 15.07 -62.87 -29.21
C GLN A 9 15.57 -62.12 -27.97
N LEU A 10 16.45 -61.14 -28.16
CA LEU A 10 16.58 -60.02 -27.24
C LEU A 10 16.73 -58.76 -28.07
N ASP A 11 15.58 -58.12 -28.25
CA ASP A 11 15.42 -56.76 -28.73
C ASP A 11 16.26 -55.81 -27.87
N CYS A 12 17.37 -55.33 -28.42
CA CYS A 12 18.03 -54.13 -27.88
C CYS A 12 17.26 -52.91 -28.37
N ALA A 13 16.13 -52.63 -27.71
CA ALA A 13 15.40 -51.39 -27.86
C ALA A 13 16.31 -50.22 -27.48
N LEU A 14 16.47 -49.26 -28.40
CA LEU A 14 17.08 -47.95 -28.17
C LEU A 14 16.42 -47.28 -26.97
N ALA A 15 17.11 -47.26 -25.82
CA ALA A 15 16.75 -46.42 -24.70
C ALA A 15 17.09 -44.96 -25.03
N LEU A 16 16.21 -44.28 -25.75
CA LEU A 16 16.18 -42.82 -25.81
C LEU A 16 15.76 -42.31 -24.43
N CYS A 17 16.74 -42.00 -23.59
CA CYS A 17 16.54 -41.22 -22.37
C CYS A 17 16.06 -39.81 -22.77
N PHE A 18 14.75 -39.64 -22.94
CA PHE A 18 14.12 -38.33 -22.88
C PHE A 18 14.27 -37.83 -21.44
N LEU A 19 15.31 -37.04 -21.18
CA LEU A 19 15.36 -36.14 -20.04
C LEU A 19 14.21 -35.14 -20.22
N ALA A 20 13.04 -35.46 -19.66
CA ALA A 20 11.98 -34.50 -19.49
C ALA A 20 12.52 -33.40 -18.57
N LEU A 21 12.96 -32.30 -19.16
CA LEU A 21 13.16 -31.04 -18.46
C LEU A 21 11.77 -30.62 -17.96
N ILE A 22 11.37 -31.11 -16.79
CA ILE A 22 10.25 -30.55 -16.05
C ILE A 22 10.71 -29.14 -15.70
N PRO A 23 10.10 -28.08 -16.27
CA PRO A 23 10.38 -26.76 -15.80
C PRO A 23 9.80 -26.73 -14.39
N TRP A 24 10.66 -26.80 -13.38
CA TRP A 24 10.28 -26.36 -12.04
C TRP A 24 9.85 -24.91 -12.20
N GLY A 25 8.55 -24.71 -12.37
CA GLY A 25 7.95 -23.40 -12.45
C GLY A 25 8.28 -22.70 -11.17
N ILE A 26 9.25 -21.79 -11.21
CA ILE A 26 9.49 -20.86 -10.12
C ILE A 26 8.13 -20.20 -9.86
N PRO A 27 7.55 -20.31 -8.66
CA PRO A 27 6.28 -19.68 -8.37
C PRO A 27 6.43 -18.18 -8.62
N ARG A 28 5.80 -17.69 -9.70
CA ARG A 28 5.73 -16.25 -9.95
C ARG A 28 4.88 -15.66 -8.83
N ALA A 29 5.45 -14.71 -8.11
CA ALA A 29 4.66 -13.86 -7.23
C ALA A 29 3.53 -13.23 -8.07
N ARG A 30 2.29 -13.52 -7.71
CA ARG A 30 1.12 -12.87 -8.31
C ARG A 30 0.87 -11.60 -7.54
N ALA A 31 1.34 -10.48 -8.10
CA ALA A 31 0.93 -9.15 -7.65
C ALA A 31 -0.33 -8.72 -8.41
N LEU A 32 -1.07 -7.77 -7.84
CA LEU A 32 -2.14 -7.09 -8.56
C LEU A 32 -1.51 -6.27 -9.70
N ASP A 33 -1.75 -6.68 -10.94
CA ASP A 33 -1.40 -5.90 -12.13
C ASP A 33 -2.56 -4.97 -12.49
N ASN A 34 -2.57 -3.78 -11.88
CA ASN A 34 -3.61 -2.77 -12.08
C ASN A 34 -3.23 -1.68 -13.09
N GLY A 35 -2.11 -1.86 -13.82
CA GLY A 35 -1.61 -0.89 -14.80
C GLY A 35 -1.15 0.45 -14.21
N LEU A 36 -0.85 0.51 -12.91
CA LEU A 36 -0.28 1.67 -12.22
C LEU A 36 1.17 1.39 -11.77
N ALA A 37 1.89 2.43 -11.35
CA ALA A 37 3.26 2.35 -10.84
C ALA A 37 4.25 1.65 -11.80
N MET A 38 4.04 1.81 -13.12
CA MET A 38 4.96 1.31 -14.17
C MET A 38 6.34 1.99 -14.11
N THR A 39 6.37 3.20 -13.54
CA THR A 39 7.57 3.87 -13.03
C THR A 39 7.37 4.12 -11.54
N PRO A 40 8.46 4.33 -10.76
CA PRO A 40 8.32 4.70 -9.36
C PRO A 40 7.38 5.89 -9.16
N THR A 41 6.41 5.74 -8.27
CA THR A 41 5.45 6.80 -7.91
C THR A 41 6.20 8.01 -7.34
N MET A 42 5.90 9.21 -7.85
CA MET A 42 6.51 10.46 -7.40
C MET A 42 5.45 11.39 -6.80
N GLY A 43 5.76 11.99 -5.65
CA GLY A 43 4.80 12.82 -4.94
C GLY A 43 5.34 13.42 -3.64
N TRP A 44 4.42 13.94 -2.84
CA TRP A 44 4.65 14.52 -1.53
C TRP A 44 3.81 13.77 -0.48
N LEU A 45 4.37 13.55 0.71
CA LEU A 45 3.74 12.86 1.83
C LEU A 45 4.08 13.62 3.12
N HIS A 46 3.08 13.92 3.96
CA HIS A 46 3.30 14.85 5.07
C HIS A 46 4.12 14.28 6.24
N TRP A 47 4.19 12.95 6.40
CA TRP A 47 4.53 12.30 7.66
C TRP A 47 5.84 12.74 8.30
N GLU A 48 6.94 12.74 7.55
CA GLU A 48 8.26 13.03 8.11
C GLU A 48 8.35 14.46 8.67
N ARG A 49 7.73 15.42 7.97
CA ARG A 49 7.83 16.84 8.32
C ARG A 49 6.74 17.32 9.27
N PHE A 50 5.51 16.85 9.10
CA PHE A 50 4.33 17.35 9.82
C PHE A 50 3.82 16.36 10.87
N MET A 51 4.25 15.09 10.80
CA MET A 51 3.92 14.05 11.77
C MET A 51 2.41 13.98 12.07
N CYS A 52 2.05 13.80 13.34
CA CYS A 52 0.67 13.77 13.82
C CYS A 52 0.32 15.07 14.56
N ASN A 53 0.65 16.23 13.99
CA ASN A 53 0.30 17.51 14.62
C ASN A 53 -1.20 17.79 14.52
N LEU A 54 -1.92 17.74 15.64
CA LEU A 54 -3.36 17.97 15.71
C LEU A 54 -3.74 19.36 16.22
N ASP A 55 -2.77 20.15 16.69
CA ASP A 55 -3.04 21.44 17.34
C ASP A 55 -3.17 22.57 16.33
N CYS A 56 -4.34 22.66 15.69
CA CYS A 56 -4.64 23.75 14.76
C CYS A 56 -4.96 25.09 15.44
N GLN A 57 -5.01 25.15 16.77
CA GLN A 57 -5.26 26.41 17.48
C GLN A 57 -3.94 27.15 17.68
N GLU A 58 -2.92 26.46 18.19
CA GLU A 58 -1.60 27.05 18.44
C GLU A 58 -0.68 26.94 17.21
N GLU A 59 -0.85 25.90 16.38
CA GLU A 59 -0.01 25.65 15.21
C GLU A 59 -0.81 25.48 13.90
N PRO A 60 -1.61 26.48 13.47
CA PRO A 60 -2.50 26.37 12.31
C PRO A 60 -1.78 26.10 10.98
N ASP A 61 -0.52 26.51 10.85
CA ASP A 61 0.26 26.38 9.61
C ASP A 61 0.96 25.01 9.47
N SER A 62 1.02 24.22 10.55
CA SER A 62 1.68 22.90 10.57
C SER A 62 0.76 21.76 11.01
N CYS A 63 -0.43 22.05 11.52
CA CYS A 63 -1.38 21.00 11.87
C CYS A 63 -1.89 20.25 10.64
N ILE A 64 -2.21 18.96 10.81
CA ILE A 64 -2.74 18.11 9.75
C ILE A 64 -4.20 18.50 9.45
N SER A 65 -4.39 19.36 8.46
CA SER A 65 -5.67 19.96 8.08
C SER A 65 -5.89 20.01 6.57
N GLU A 66 -7.14 20.15 6.11
CA GLU A 66 -7.44 20.31 4.68
C GLU A 66 -6.69 21.49 4.06
N GLN A 67 -6.50 22.56 4.83
CA GLN A 67 -5.82 23.78 4.39
C GLN A 67 -4.35 23.51 4.05
N LEU A 68 -3.66 22.71 4.87
CA LEU A 68 -2.28 22.28 4.60
C LEU A 68 -2.18 21.58 3.24
N PHE A 69 -3.07 20.60 2.97
CA PHE A 69 -3.04 19.87 1.70
C PHE A 69 -3.46 20.75 0.52
N MET A 70 -4.43 21.65 0.67
CA MET A 70 -4.80 22.59 -0.39
C MET A 70 -3.64 23.52 -0.75
N GLN A 71 -2.90 24.04 0.24
CA GLN A 71 -1.71 24.86 0.02
C GLN A 71 -0.59 24.08 -0.66
N MET A 72 -0.31 22.85 -0.21
CA MET A 72 0.69 21.99 -0.84
C MET A 72 0.33 21.64 -2.28
N ALA A 73 -0.97 21.42 -2.58
CA ALA A 73 -1.43 21.21 -3.96
C ALA A 73 -1.17 22.44 -4.86
N GLU A 74 -1.35 23.66 -4.33
CA GLU A 74 -1.04 24.88 -5.05
C GLU A 74 0.46 25.01 -5.34
N LEU A 75 1.29 24.84 -4.31
CA LEU A 75 2.75 24.91 -4.43
C LEU A 75 3.32 23.85 -5.36
N MET A 76 2.79 22.62 -5.30
CA MET A 76 3.18 21.56 -6.24
C MET A 76 2.99 21.97 -7.70
N VAL A 77 1.99 22.80 -7.99
CA VAL A 77 1.77 23.33 -9.36
C VAL A 77 2.57 24.59 -9.62
N SER A 78 2.48 25.61 -8.75
CA SER A 78 3.09 26.92 -9.00
C SER A 78 4.61 26.87 -9.05
N ASP A 79 5.22 25.96 -8.29
CA ASP A 79 6.67 25.88 -8.13
C ASP A 79 7.29 24.81 -9.04
N GLY A 80 6.50 24.21 -9.94
CA GLY A 80 6.99 23.30 -10.98
C GLY A 80 7.20 21.84 -10.54
N TRP A 81 6.80 21.45 -9.32
CA TRP A 81 6.93 20.05 -8.86
C TRP A 81 6.13 19.08 -9.72
N LYS A 82 4.89 19.45 -10.07
CA LYS A 82 4.05 18.66 -10.97
C LYS A 82 4.74 18.47 -12.33
N ASP A 83 5.33 19.53 -12.87
CA ASP A 83 5.98 19.51 -14.18
C ASP A 83 7.28 18.70 -14.15
N ALA A 84 7.93 18.59 -12.98
CA ALA A 84 9.03 17.67 -12.72
C ALA A 84 8.58 16.21 -12.47
N GLY A 85 7.27 15.93 -12.41
CA GLY A 85 6.69 14.60 -12.28
C GLY A 85 6.12 14.24 -10.90
N TYR A 86 6.17 15.14 -9.92
CA TYR A 86 5.56 14.90 -8.59
C TYR A 86 4.04 15.09 -8.69
N GLU A 87 3.30 13.98 -8.87
CA GLU A 87 1.87 14.03 -9.18
C GLU A 87 0.95 13.59 -8.01
N TYR A 88 1.47 12.88 -7.01
CA TYR A 88 0.67 12.43 -5.86
C TYR A 88 0.86 13.34 -4.64
N LEU A 89 -0.23 13.90 -4.12
CA LEU A 89 -0.28 14.57 -2.81
C LEU A 89 -0.90 13.60 -1.80
N CYS A 90 -0.11 13.12 -0.84
CA CYS A 90 -0.50 12.01 0.03
C CYS A 90 -0.74 12.45 1.48
N ILE A 91 -1.90 12.08 1.99
CA ILE A 91 -2.26 12.16 3.41
C ILE A 91 -1.76 10.89 4.10
N ASP A 92 -0.92 11.04 5.13
CA ASP A 92 -0.51 9.98 6.05
C ASP A 92 -1.48 9.86 7.25
N ASP A 93 -1.08 9.23 8.35
CA ASP A 93 -1.91 9.04 9.55
C ASP A 93 -2.50 10.37 10.11
N CYS A 94 -3.40 10.24 11.08
CA CYS A 94 -3.98 11.36 11.85
C CYS A 94 -4.98 12.27 11.11
N TRP A 95 -5.46 11.90 9.91
CA TRP A 95 -6.49 12.67 9.18
C TRP A 95 -7.92 12.40 9.65
N MET A 96 -8.16 11.23 10.22
CA MET A 96 -9.48 10.68 10.49
C MET A 96 -10.04 11.16 11.84
N ALA A 97 -11.37 11.20 11.94
CA ALA A 97 -12.05 11.39 13.20
C ALA A 97 -11.75 10.21 14.15
N PRO A 98 -11.88 10.39 15.49
CA PRO A 98 -11.58 9.33 16.45
C PRO A 98 -12.48 8.09 16.34
N GLN A 99 -13.63 8.20 15.66
CA GLN A 99 -14.62 7.14 15.52
C GLN A 99 -15.19 7.07 14.09
N ARG A 100 -15.57 5.87 13.68
CA ARG A 100 -16.35 5.62 12.45
C ARG A 100 -17.77 6.17 12.59
N ASP A 101 -18.44 6.40 11.46
CA ASP A 101 -19.85 6.80 11.47
C ASP A 101 -20.77 5.65 11.89
N SER A 102 -22.08 5.91 12.00
CA SER A 102 -23.07 4.90 12.37
C SER A 102 -23.23 3.75 11.36
N LYS A 103 -22.64 3.87 10.16
CA LYS A 103 -22.59 2.84 9.12
C LYS A 103 -21.24 2.13 9.08
N GLY A 104 -20.34 2.43 10.03
CA GLY A 104 -19.01 1.84 10.10
C GLY A 104 -17.99 2.42 9.12
N ARG A 105 -18.28 3.56 8.47
CA ARG A 105 -17.35 4.19 7.52
C ARG A 105 -16.36 5.09 8.26
N LEU A 106 -15.14 5.17 7.74
CA LEU A 106 -14.17 6.17 8.18
C LEU A 106 -14.71 7.58 7.91
N GLN A 107 -14.34 8.51 8.79
CA GLN A 107 -14.72 9.92 8.69
C GLN A 107 -13.45 10.76 8.73
N ALA A 108 -13.39 11.80 7.91
CA ALA A 108 -12.41 12.86 8.10
C ALA A 108 -12.70 13.59 9.42
N ASP A 109 -11.66 14.07 10.10
CA ASP A 109 -11.84 14.91 11.27
C ASP A 109 -12.64 16.17 10.90
N PRO A 110 -13.82 16.41 11.50
CA PRO A 110 -14.71 17.47 11.03
C PRO A 110 -14.20 18.88 11.34
N GLN A 111 -13.25 19.04 12.26
CA GLN A 111 -12.67 20.35 12.60
C GLN A 111 -11.51 20.67 11.65
N ARG A 112 -10.67 19.68 11.35
CA ARG A 112 -9.46 19.85 10.54
C ARG A 112 -9.72 19.67 9.04
N PHE A 113 -10.73 18.88 8.68
CA PHE A 113 -11.17 18.61 7.32
C PHE A 113 -12.69 18.85 7.16
N PRO A 114 -13.18 20.08 7.42
CA PRO A 114 -14.60 20.40 7.38
C PRO A 114 -15.27 20.15 6.01
N GLY A 115 -14.52 20.21 4.91
CA GLY A 115 -14.99 19.89 3.56
C GLY A 115 -15.04 18.38 3.26
N GLY A 116 -14.43 17.55 4.11
CA GLY A 116 -14.28 16.11 3.90
C GLY A 116 -13.31 15.74 2.77
N ILE A 117 -12.94 14.46 2.72
CA ILE A 117 -11.94 13.96 1.77
C ILE A 117 -12.40 14.07 0.31
N HIS A 118 -13.68 13.83 0.02
CA HIS A 118 -14.17 13.93 -1.35
C HIS A 118 -13.98 15.33 -1.96
N ARG A 119 -14.24 16.39 -1.18
CA ARG A 119 -14.01 17.78 -1.64
C ARG A 119 -12.52 18.04 -1.85
N LEU A 120 -11.66 17.56 -0.95
CA LEU A 120 -10.21 17.68 -1.09
C LEU A 120 -9.69 16.93 -2.33
N ALA A 121 -10.19 15.72 -2.60
CA ALA A 121 -9.87 14.97 -3.81
C ALA A 121 -10.23 15.77 -5.07
N ASN A 122 -11.46 16.31 -5.14
CA ASN A 122 -11.89 17.16 -6.25
C ASN A 122 -10.99 18.39 -6.42
N TYR A 123 -10.55 19.01 -5.31
CA TYR A 123 -9.63 20.14 -5.35
C TYR A 123 -8.27 19.74 -5.93
N VAL A 124 -7.66 18.66 -5.42
CA VAL A 124 -6.38 18.13 -5.91
C VAL A 124 -6.47 17.74 -7.39
N HIS A 125 -7.55 17.08 -7.81
CA HIS A 125 -7.77 16.74 -9.21
C HIS A 125 -7.93 17.96 -10.11
N SER A 126 -8.56 19.04 -9.62
CA SER A 126 -8.67 20.31 -10.37
C SER A 126 -7.33 20.96 -10.66
N LYS A 127 -6.29 20.62 -9.89
CA LYS A 127 -4.90 21.05 -10.09
C LYS A 127 -4.11 20.10 -11.00
N GLY A 128 -4.74 19.05 -11.51
CA GLY A 128 -4.07 18.01 -12.30
C GLY A 128 -3.18 17.08 -11.47
N LEU A 129 -3.38 17.03 -10.15
CA LEU A 129 -2.68 16.15 -9.21
C LEU A 129 -3.56 14.95 -8.84
N LYS A 130 -3.01 14.02 -8.06
CA LYS A 130 -3.65 12.80 -7.55
C LYS A 130 -3.64 12.81 -6.02
N LEU A 131 -4.70 12.32 -5.39
CA LEU A 131 -4.79 12.27 -3.92
C LEU A 131 -4.41 10.89 -3.38
N GLY A 132 -3.41 10.86 -2.49
CA GLY A 132 -3.12 9.69 -1.66
C GLY A 132 -3.75 9.80 -0.28
N ILE A 133 -4.12 8.67 0.32
CA ILE A 133 -4.62 8.57 1.69
C ILE A 133 -3.94 7.42 2.45
N TYR A 134 -4.17 7.39 3.75
CA TYR A 134 -3.61 6.40 4.67
C TYR A 134 -4.68 5.62 5.41
N ALA A 135 -4.42 4.34 5.60
CA ALA A 135 -5.09 3.49 6.58
C ALA A 135 -4.11 2.43 7.12
N ASP A 136 -4.58 1.59 8.04
CA ASP A 136 -3.79 0.56 8.70
C ASP A 136 -4.51 -0.79 8.64
N VAL A 137 -3.77 -1.87 8.37
CA VAL A 137 -4.29 -3.24 8.29
C VAL A 137 -4.92 -3.73 9.59
N GLY A 138 -4.43 -3.27 10.74
CA GLY A 138 -4.80 -3.75 12.06
C GLY A 138 -6.04 -3.07 12.65
N ASN A 139 -6.16 -3.17 13.97
CA ASN A 139 -7.31 -2.64 14.71
C ASN A 139 -7.29 -1.11 14.87
N LYS A 140 -6.11 -0.50 14.79
CA LYS A 140 -5.87 0.93 14.92
C LYS A 140 -4.74 1.34 13.99
N THR A 141 -4.70 2.61 13.61
CA THR A 141 -3.50 3.20 13.02
C THR A 141 -2.36 3.28 14.02
N CYS A 142 -1.14 3.51 13.56
CA CYS A 142 0.01 3.69 14.43
C CYS A 142 -0.18 4.84 15.44
N ALA A 143 -0.89 5.92 15.08
CA ALA A 143 -1.25 7.01 15.99
C ALA A 143 -2.53 6.74 16.82
N GLY A 144 -3.16 5.57 16.67
CA GLY A 144 -4.26 5.12 17.53
C GLY A 144 -5.67 5.45 17.01
N PHE A 145 -5.81 5.92 15.78
CA PHE A 145 -7.10 6.15 15.11
C PHE A 145 -7.73 4.84 14.61
N PRO A 146 -9.00 4.82 14.14
CA PRO A 146 -9.64 3.58 13.69
C PRO A 146 -8.87 2.85 12.57
N GLY A 147 -8.48 1.60 12.80
CA GLY A 147 -7.85 0.74 11.79
C GLY A 147 -8.88 0.06 10.87
N SER A 148 -8.41 -0.67 9.86
CA SER A 148 -9.26 -1.27 8.81
C SER A 148 -9.62 -2.74 9.03
N PHE A 149 -9.10 -3.40 10.06
CA PHE A 149 -9.48 -4.79 10.36
C PHE A 149 -10.99 -4.95 10.53
N GLY A 150 -11.60 -5.86 9.76
CA GLY A 150 -13.05 -6.08 9.72
C GLY A 150 -13.84 -5.11 8.84
N TYR A 151 -13.18 -4.10 8.25
CA TYR A 151 -13.81 -3.06 7.43
C TYR A 151 -13.21 -2.92 6.03
N TYR A 152 -12.33 -3.83 5.59
CA TYR A 152 -11.56 -3.69 4.34
C TYR A 152 -12.42 -3.36 3.09
N ASP A 153 -13.52 -4.08 2.86
CA ASP A 153 -14.40 -3.81 1.71
C ASP A 153 -15.11 -2.43 1.84
N ILE A 154 -15.54 -2.05 3.05
CA ILE A 154 -16.18 -0.75 3.31
C ILE A 154 -15.19 0.39 3.12
N ASP A 155 -13.97 0.25 3.64
CA ASP A 155 -12.92 1.26 3.56
C ASP A 155 -12.43 1.43 2.12
N ALA A 156 -12.18 0.33 1.41
CA ALA A 156 -11.82 0.38 0.00
C ALA A 156 -12.88 1.10 -0.84
N GLN A 157 -14.17 0.77 -0.63
CA GLN A 157 -15.27 1.45 -1.32
C GLN A 157 -15.35 2.94 -0.93
N THR A 158 -15.16 3.26 0.35
CA THR A 158 -15.15 4.64 0.84
C THR A 158 -14.06 5.47 0.15
N PHE A 159 -12.85 4.93 0.02
CA PHE A 159 -11.74 5.59 -0.68
C PHE A 159 -12.04 5.77 -2.18
N ALA A 160 -12.60 4.74 -2.82
CA ALA A 160 -12.98 4.81 -4.23
C ALA A 160 -14.06 5.87 -4.48
N ASP A 161 -15.10 5.92 -3.63
CA ASP A 161 -16.19 6.88 -3.68
C ASP A 161 -15.70 8.31 -3.48
N TRP A 162 -14.72 8.51 -2.59
CA TRP A 162 -14.10 9.82 -2.38
C TRP A 162 -13.20 10.27 -3.52
N GLY A 163 -12.75 9.36 -4.39
CA GLY A 163 -11.85 9.68 -5.50
C GLY A 163 -10.37 9.59 -5.15
N VAL A 164 -10.00 8.77 -4.16
CA VAL A 164 -8.59 8.52 -3.79
C VAL A 164 -7.86 7.78 -4.92
N ASP A 165 -6.61 8.14 -5.17
CA ASP A 165 -5.76 7.58 -6.24
C ASP A 165 -4.61 6.71 -5.71
N LEU A 166 -4.29 6.82 -4.42
CA LEU A 166 -3.26 6.04 -3.76
C LEU A 166 -3.67 5.72 -2.31
N LEU A 167 -3.44 4.49 -1.87
CA LEU A 167 -3.57 4.09 -0.47
C LEU A 167 -2.19 3.66 0.05
N LYS A 168 -1.70 4.33 1.09
CA LYS A 168 -0.67 3.81 1.99
C LYS A 168 -1.35 2.96 3.06
N PHE A 169 -0.88 1.73 3.23
CA PHE A 169 -1.47 0.75 4.15
C PHE A 169 -0.44 0.21 5.13
N ASP A 170 -0.51 0.71 6.35
CA ASP A 170 0.43 0.45 7.44
C ASP A 170 0.11 -0.86 8.16
N GLY A 171 0.99 -1.26 9.09
CA GLY A 171 0.99 -2.58 9.72
C GLY A 171 0.84 -2.59 11.24
N CYS A 172 0.52 -1.47 11.88
CA CYS A 172 0.43 -1.40 13.34
C CYS A 172 -0.78 -2.19 13.89
N TYR A 173 -0.76 -2.51 15.19
CA TYR A 173 -1.89 -3.15 15.90
C TYR A 173 -2.47 -4.41 15.22
N CYS A 174 -1.62 -5.15 14.51
CA CYS A 174 -1.91 -6.46 13.94
C CYS A 174 -1.43 -7.56 14.90
N ASP A 175 -2.29 -8.54 15.18
CA ASP A 175 -2.10 -9.54 16.25
C ASP A 175 -1.28 -10.77 15.82
N SER A 176 -1.09 -10.98 14.52
CA SER A 176 -0.40 -12.15 13.99
C SER A 176 0.11 -11.93 12.56
N LEU A 177 1.16 -12.68 12.18
CA LEU A 177 1.66 -12.69 10.80
C LEU A 177 0.62 -13.18 9.80
N GLN A 178 -0.31 -14.05 10.24
CA GLN A 178 -1.39 -14.55 9.39
C GLN A 178 -2.40 -13.44 9.09
N HIS A 179 -2.85 -12.71 10.12
CA HIS A 179 -3.71 -11.54 9.94
C HIS A 179 -3.01 -10.49 9.07
N LEU A 180 -1.74 -10.17 9.32
CA LEU A 180 -0.97 -9.23 8.49
C LEU A 180 -1.04 -9.65 7.01
N ALA A 181 -0.67 -10.90 6.72
CA ALA A 181 -0.64 -11.42 5.37
C ALA A 181 -2.01 -11.45 4.68
N ASP A 182 -3.06 -11.79 5.41
CA ASP A 182 -4.42 -11.86 4.86
C ASP A 182 -5.03 -10.47 4.70
N GLY A 183 -4.80 -9.56 5.64
CA GLY A 183 -5.30 -8.19 5.59
C GLY A 183 -4.78 -7.41 4.37
N TYR A 184 -3.48 -7.50 4.08
CA TYR A 184 -2.91 -6.90 2.86
C TYR A 184 -3.52 -7.48 1.58
N LYS A 185 -3.73 -8.80 1.52
CA LYS A 185 -4.39 -9.45 0.36
C LYS A 185 -5.86 -9.05 0.24
N TYR A 186 -6.58 -8.97 1.36
CA TYR A 186 -7.98 -8.59 1.39
C TYR A 186 -8.17 -7.15 0.93
N MET A 187 -7.38 -6.20 1.46
CA MET A 187 -7.42 -4.82 1.01
C MET A 187 -7.05 -4.68 -0.47
N SER A 188 -6.01 -5.37 -0.96
CA SER A 188 -5.68 -5.39 -2.39
C SER A 188 -6.84 -5.87 -3.26
N SER A 189 -7.51 -6.95 -2.87
CA SER A 189 -8.70 -7.47 -3.56
C SER A 189 -9.88 -6.50 -3.48
N ALA A 190 -10.14 -5.92 -2.31
CA ALA A 190 -11.21 -4.97 -2.07
C ALA A 190 -11.06 -3.71 -2.94
N LEU A 191 -9.84 -3.13 -3.00
CA LEU A 191 -9.54 -1.99 -3.89
C LEU A 191 -9.83 -2.34 -5.35
N ASN A 192 -9.39 -3.52 -5.81
CA ASN A 192 -9.62 -3.96 -7.18
C ASN A 192 -11.12 -4.13 -7.50
N LYS A 193 -11.93 -4.63 -6.55
CA LYS A 193 -13.39 -4.79 -6.73
C LYS A 193 -14.12 -3.46 -6.94
N THR A 194 -13.58 -2.35 -6.43
CA THR A 194 -14.22 -1.02 -6.59
C THR A 194 -14.25 -0.54 -8.05
N GLY A 195 -13.39 -1.09 -8.91
CA GLY A 195 -13.21 -0.65 -10.30
C GLY A 195 -12.42 0.66 -10.45
N ARG A 196 -12.08 1.35 -9.35
CA ARG A 196 -11.17 2.49 -9.38
C ARG A 196 -9.73 2.01 -9.33
N ARG A 197 -8.87 2.55 -10.18
CA ARG A 197 -7.42 2.28 -10.13
C ARG A 197 -6.79 3.08 -9.00
N ILE A 198 -6.31 2.39 -7.98
CA ILE A 198 -5.68 2.98 -6.79
C ILE A 198 -4.29 2.36 -6.63
N VAL A 199 -3.25 3.19 -6.54
CA VAL A 199 -1.89 2.72 -6.19
C VAL A 199 -1.92 2.17 -4.79
N TYR A 200 -1.37 0.97 -4.57
CA TYR A 200 -1.40 0.31 -3.27
C TYR A 200 0.01 0.19 -2.67
N SER A 201 0.34 1.09 -1.75
CA SER A 201 1.62 1.14 -1.05
C SER A 201 1.52 0.33 0.25
N CYS A 202 2.30 -0.74 0.36
CA CYS A 202 2.22 -1.71 1.45
C CYS A 202 3.44 -1.64 2.36
N GLU A 203 3.23 -1.61 3.68
CA GLU A 203 4.31 -1.79 4.66
C GLU A 203 4.49 -3.26 5.09
N TRP A 204 3.80 -4.20 4.42
CA TRP A 204 3.79 -5.61 4.77
C TRP A 204 5.18 -6.21 5.05
N PRO A 205 6.21 -6.03 4.20
CA PRO A 205 7.52 -6.62 4.46
C PRO A 205 8.20 -6.08 5.73
N LEU A 206 7.97 -4.81 6.08
CA LEU A 206 8.53 -4.18 7.28
C LEU A 206 8.01 -4.89 8.54
N TYR A 207 6.71 -5.13 8.61
CA TYR A 207 6.06 -5.75 9.77
C TYR A 207 6.16 -7.30 9.78
N MET A 208 6.62 -7.92 8.69
CA MET A 208 7.02 -9.32 8.69
C MET A 208 8.40 -9.55 9.30
N TRP A 209 9.25 -8.53 9.30
CA TRP A 209 10.61 -8.67 9.79
C TRP A 209 10.57 -8.88 11.31
N PRO A 210 11.13 -9.98 11.85
CA PRO A 210 11.31 -10.09 13.29
C PRO A 210 12.21 -8.94 13.73
N LEU A 211 11.69 -7.96 14.49
CA LEU A 211 12.48 -6.84 15.01
C LEU A 211 13.67 -7.37 15.82
N GLU A 212 14.77 -7.69 15.16
CA GLU A 212 16.07 -7.74 15.80
C GLU A 212 16.29 -6.32 16.27
N LYS A 213 16.38 -6.12 17.59
CA LYS A 213 16.74 -4.84 18.18
C LYS A 213 17.97 -4.34 17.43
N VAL A 214 17.80 -3.30 16.62
CA VAL A 214 18.93 -2.57 16.02
C VAL A 214 19.84 -2.22 17.19
N ARG A 215 21.05 -2.79 17.23
CA ARG A 215 22.04 -2.43 18.25
C ARG A 215 22.52 -1.03 17.91
N TYR A 216 21.83 0.00 18.40
CA TYR A 216 22.19 1.41 18.19
C TYR A 216 23.64 1.73 18.61
N LEU A 217 24.25 0.91 19.45
CA LEU A 217 25.68 0.99 19.80
C LEU A 217 26.64 0.79 18.61
N ALA A 218 26.20 0.18 17.50
CA ALA A 218 27.02 0.01 16.29
C ALA A 218 27.05 1.27 15.41
N LEU A 219 25.98 2.08 15.41
CA LEU A 219 25.88 3.32 14.63
C LEU A 219 26.70 4.47 15.23
N TYR A 220 26.85 4.53 16.56
CA TYR A 220 27.69 5.54 17.21
C TYR A 220 29.20 5.37 16.97
N ARG A 221 29.66 4.22 16.45
CA ARG A 221 31.08 3.99 16.13
C ARG A 221 31.45 4.29 14.68
N SER A 222 30.48 4.61 13.82
CA SER A 222 30.70 4.90 12.40
C SER A 222 30.48 6.37 12.03
N ILE A 223 30.20 7.23 13.02
CA ILE A 223 30.16 8.69 12.87
C ILE A 223 31.20 9.29 13.82
N CYS A 224 32.45 9.22 13.40
CA CYS A 224 33.58 10.09 13.70
C CYS A 224 34.63 9.86 12.59
#